data_AF-A0A7Y2JM72-F1
#
_entry.id   AF-A0A7Y2JM72-F1
#
_cell.length_a   1.000
_cell.length_b   1.000
_cell.length_c   1.000
_cell.angle_alpha   90.00
_cell.angle_beta   90.00
_cell.angle_gamma   90.00
#
_symmetry.space_group_name_H-M   'P 1'
#
loop_
_entity.id
_entity.type
_entity.pdbx_description
1 polymer ?
#
loop_
_entity_poly.entity_id
_entity_poly.type
_entity_poly.pdbx_seq_one_letter_code
_entity_poly.pdbx_strand_id
1 'polypeptide(L)'
;MTATKTRKPRARTTKSDSTARKKTSAKKPAESAAAHQAVAENPAPEKSNADLLARRDAAVARGVASAAPVFAARAENAELWDVEGKRYIDFAGGIAVLNTGHRHPKVVSAAKAQEDLYTHTSFQVVPYEPYVELAEKLNALAPGDFAKKSLLVTTGAEAVENAVKIARAHTGRAGVIAFSGGYHGRTLMTLGLTGKVSPYKKSVGPFPSEIYRAPFPDARHGVTVQDALNALESLFLTDVEPERVAAIILEPVLGEGGYIPVPAEMWQALRTICDTHGILLIADEIQSGFGRTGSWFAIEHSGVVPDLITVAKSMAGGYPIAGVIGRADVMDALAPGGLGGTYGGNPVACAAALAAIEAIESEGLLARSTALGDHMRTRLADMGARVAPYRMWDIRGIGAMLAVEFVTDFESAAPDAAFTKSVTTHAL
;
A
#
# COMPACT_ATOMS: atom_id res chain seq x y z
N MET A 1 63.78 -16.44 -16.68
CA MET A 1 64.27 -17.15 -17.89
C MET A 1 63.12 -17.21 -18.88
N THR A 2 63.02 -16.15 -19.70
CA THR A 2 63.24 -16.15 -21.17
C THR A 2 61.99 -16.57 -21.95
N ALA A 3 61.10 -15.65 -22.30
CA ALA A 3 61.18 -14.63 -23.37
C ALA A 3 60.82 -15.22 -24.75
N THR A 4 59.60 -14.93 -25.25
CA THR A 4 59.30 -13.96 -26.33
C THR A 4 59.79 -14.35 -27.73
N LYS A 5 58.88 -14.43 -28.72
CA LYS A 5 58.85 -13.46 -29.87
C LYS A 5 57.76 -13.76 -30.91
N THR A 6 56.95 -12.73 -31.07
CA THR A 6 56.14 -12.24 -32.19
C THR A 6 56.85 -12.21 -33.56
N ARG A 7 56.07 -12.35 -34.65
CA ARG A 7 56.10 -11.44 -35.83
C ARG A 7 54.98 -11.73 -36.87
N LYS A 8 54.04 -10.77 -37.00
CA LYS A 8 53.40 -10.31 -38.27
C LYS A 8 54.46 -9.51 -39.09
N PRO A 9 54.31 -9.08 -40.38
CA PRO A 9 53.11 -8.44 -40.97
C PRO A 9 52.95 -8.43 -42.54
N ARG A 10 52.03 -7.56 -43.02
CA ARG A 10 51.86 -6.90 -44.35
C ARG A 10 51.17 -7.73 -45.45
N ALA A 11 50.01 -7.38 -46.03
CA ALA A 11 49.40 -6.13 -46.50
C ALA A 11 49.99 -5.57 -47.82
N ARG A 12 49.14 -5.49 -48.87
CA ARG A 12 48.67 -4.28 -49.62
C ARG A 12 48.70 -4.37 -51.17
N THR A 13 47.49 -4.24 -51.76
CA THR A 13 47.06 -3.33 -52.89
C THR A 13 47.71 -3.45 -54.27
N THR A 14 46.99 -3.46 -55.40
CA THR A 14 46.32 -2.29 -56.08
C THR A 14 45.67 -2.76 -57.41
N LYS A 15 44.41 -2.42 -57.72
CA LYS A 15 43.85 -1.39 -58.66
C LYS A 15 44.04 -1.59 -60.19
N SER A 16 42.92 -1.54 -60.92
CA SER A 16 42.57 -0.63 -62.06
C SER A 16 41.50 -1.29 -62.96
N ASP A 17 40.25 -0.79 -62.97
CA ASP A 17 39.66 0.24 -63.86
C ASP A 17 39.33 -0.25 -65.29
N SER A 18 38.03 -0.32 -65.65
CA SER A 18 37.41 0.62 -66.61
C SER A 18 35.98 0.19 -67.01
N THR A 19 35.05 1.10 -66.72
CA THR A 19 33.75 1.44 -67.33
C THR A 19 33.32 0.85 -68.70
N ALA A 20 32.06 0.41 -68.81
CA ALA A 20 31.12 0.83 -69.88
C ALA A 20 29.64 0.47 -69.56
N ARG A 21 28.76 1.47 -69.67
CA ARG A 21 27.29 1.43 -69.51
C ARG A 21 26.58 0.79 -70.73
N LYS A 22 25.44 0.10 -70.52
CA LYS A 22 24.09 0.55 -70.97
C LYS A 22 22.93 -0.42 -70.64
N LYS A 23 21.90 0.18 -70.04
CA LYS A 23 20.44 0.00 -70.20
C LYS A 23 19.79 -1.32 -69.79
N THR A 24 19.27 -1.35 -68.56
CA THR A 24 18.17 -2.22 -68.15
C THR A 24 16.85 -1.43 -68.08
N SER A 25 15.81 -2.00 -68.68
CA SER A 25 14.44 -1.49 -68.72
C SER A 25 13.75 -1.67 -67.37
N ALA A 26 13.10 -0.61 -66.89
CA ALA A 26 12.27 -0.63 -65.69
C ALA A 26 11.03 -1.52 -65.87
N LYS A 27 10.86 -2.49 -64.96
CA LYS A 27 9.58 -3.15 -64.66
C LYS A 27 9.28 -2.90 -63.18
N LYS A 28 8.16 -2.21 -62.91
CA LYS A 28 7.61 -1.96 -61.56
C LYS A 28 7.38 -3.29 -60.82
N PRO A 29 7.71 -3.42 -59.52
CA PRO A 29 7.21 -4.51 -58.70
C PRO A 29 5.74 -4.26 -58.32
N ALA A 30 4.94 -5.32 -58.35
CA ALA A 30 3.55 -5.34 -57.96
C ALA A 30 3.40 -5.14 -56.44
N GLU A 31 2.53 -4.20 -56.05
CA GLU A 31 2.01 -4.10 -54.69
C GLU A 31 1.07 -5.30 -54.44
N SER A 32 1.48 -6.17 -53.52
CA SER A 32 0.62 -7.20 -52.94
C SER A 32 -0.28 -6.53 -51.90
N ALA A 33 -1.53 -6.27 -52.27
CA ALA A 33 -2.59 -5.91 -51.35
C ALA A 33 -2.93 -7.13 -50.47
N ALA A 34 -2.33 -7.21 -49.28
CA ALA A 34 -2.81 -8.09 -48.23
C ALA A 34 -4.06 -7.45 -47.62
N ALA A 35 -5.22 -8.01 -47.94
CA ALA A 35 -6.49 -7.64 -47.35
C ALA A 35 -6.44 -7.90 -45.84
N HIS A 36 -6.38 -6.82 -45.05
CA HIS A 36 -6.80 -6.87 -43.65
C HIS A 36 -8.30 -7.20 -43.64
N GLN A 37 -8.63 -8.47 -43.42
CA GLN A 37 -9.98 -8.84 -43.00
C GLN A 37 -10.21 -8.16 -41.65
N ALA A 38 -11.03 -7.11 -41.68
CA ALA A 38 -11.61 -6.52 -40.50
C ALA A 38 -12.31 -7.64 -39.72
N VAL A 39 -11.84 -7.91 -38.51
CA VAL A 39 -12.59 -8.69 -37.53
C VAL A 39 -13.89 -7.93 -37.34
N ALA A 40 -15.01 -8.56 -37.69
CA ALA A 40 -16.33 -7.97 -37.48
C ALA A 40 -16.47 -7.66 -35.99
N GLU A 41 -16.40 -6.37 -35.65
CA GLU A 41 -16.88 -5.86 -34.37
C GLU A 41 -18.37 -6.18 -34.32
N ASN A 42 -18.70 -7.26 -33.63
CA ASN A 42 -20.03 -7.42 -33.09
C ASN A 42 -20.04 -6.50 -31.86
N PRO A 43 -20.70 -5.32 -31.86
CA PRO A 43 -20.76 -4.53 -30.65
C PRO A 43 -21.60 -5.36 -29.67
N ALA A 44 -20.92 -5.98 -28.70
CA ALA A 44 -21.59 -6.39 -27.49
C ALA A 44 -22.42 -5.18 -27.04
N PRO A 45 -23.69 -5.34 -26.63
CA PRO A 45 -24.50 -4.20 -26.21
C PRO A 45 -23.68 -3.39 -25.21
N GLU A 46 -23.53 -2.08 -25.48
CA GLU A 46 -22.81 -1.16 -24.59
C GLU A 46 -23.36 -1.38 -23.18
N LYS A 47 -22.52 -1.90 -22.28
CA LYS A 47 -22.94 -2.24 -20.92
C LYS A 47 -23.16 -0.93 -20.19
N SER A 48 -24.39 -0.63 -19.79
CA SER A 48 -24.65 0.53 -18.93
C SER A 48 -24.19 0.27 -17.49
N ASN A 49 -23.96 1.35 -16.74
CA ASN A 49 -23.70 1.27 -15.30
C ASN A 49 -24.88 0.60 -14.56
N ALA A 50 -26.11 0.90 -14.98
CA ALA A 50 -27.34 0.34 -14.41
C ALA A 50 -27.44 -1.19 -14.60
N ASP A 51 -27.11 -1.70 -15.80
CA ASP A 51 -27.13 -3.14 -16.08
C ASP A 51 -26.08 -3.90 -15.26
N LEU A 52 -24.89 -3.31 -15.12
CA LEU A 52 -23.83 -3.88 -14.29
C LEU A 52 -24.17 -3.85 -12.80
N LEU A 53 -24.84 -2.80 -12.33
CA LEU A 53 -25.34 -2.74 -10.96
C LEU A 53 -26.36 -3.84 -10.68
N ALA A 54 -27.33 -4.03 -11.58
CA ALA A 54 -28.32 -5.09 -11.45
C ALA A 54 -27.67 -6.49 -11.41
N ARG A 55 -26.68 -6.74 -12.27
CA ARG A 55 -25.92 -7.99 -12.28
C ARG A 55 -25.09 -8.18 -11.00
N ARG A 56 -24.46 -7.11 -10.51
CA ARG A 56 -23.72 -7.13 -9.24
C ARG A 56 -24.66 -7.47 -8.09
N ASP A 57 -25.82 -6.82 -7.99
CA ASP A 57 -26.78 -7.05 -6.91
C ASP A 57 -27.34 -8.50 -6.92
N ALA A 58 -27.47 -9.10 -8.10
CA ALA A 58 -27.87 -10.50 -8.24
C ALA A 58 -26.76 -11.51 -7.93
N ALA A 59 -25.49 -11.16 -8.16
CA ALA A 59 -24.38 -12.11 -8.13
C ALA A 59 -23.39 -11.94 -6.96
N VAL A 60 -23.31 -10.75 -6.36
CA VAL A 60 -22.33 -10.40 -5.33
C VAL A 60 -23.03 -10.24 -3.99
N ALA A 61 -22.48 -10.85 -2.94
CA ALA A 61 -23.00 -10.70 -1.59
C ALA A 61 -23.08 -9.22 -1.19
N ARG A 62 -24.26 -8.80 -0.69
CA ARG A 62 -24.53 -7.40 -0.29
C ARG A 62 -23.54 -6.78 0.69
N GLY A 63 -22.81 -7.61 1.45
CA GLY A 63 -21.78 -7.16 2.39
C GLY A 63 -20.55 -6.54 1.72
N VAL A 64 -20.32 -6.84 0.43
CA VAL A 64 -19.27 -6.20 -0.39
C VAL A 64 -19.82 -4.91 -0.97
N ALA A 65 -19.74 -3.81 -0.21
CA ALA A 65 -20.24 -2.50 -0.65
C ALA A 65 -19.30 -1.83 -1.67
N SER A 66 -19.89 -1.08 -2.59
CA SER A 66 -19.19 -0.17 -3.51
C SER A 66 -19.55 1.27 -3.16
N ALA A 67 -18.57 2.18 -3.17
CA ALA A 67 -18.78 3.58 -2.79
C ALA A 67 -19.58 4.37 -3.83
N ALA A 68 -19.48 3.99 -5.11
CA ALA A 68 -20.17 4.62 -6.22
C ALA A 68 -20.89 3.57 -7.08
N PRO A 69 -22.04 3.90 -7.71
CA PRO A 69 -22.78 3.01 -8.59
C PRO A 69 -22.25 3.04 -10.04
N VAL A 70 -20.94 3.25 -10.22
CA VAL A 70 -20.29 3.33 -11.53
C VAL A 70 -19.25 2.23 -11.68
N PHE A 71 -19.05 1.74 -12.91
CA PHE A 71 -18.19 0.60 -13.21
C PHE A 71 -17.04 1.05 -14.10
N ALA A 72 -15.80 0.88 -13.63
CA ALA A 72 -14.61 1.26 -14.37
C ALA A 72 -14.46 0.45 -15.67
N ALA A 73 -14.22 1.13 -16.79
CA ALA A 73 -13.87 0.54 -18.08
C ALA A 73 -12.38 0.69 -18.40
N ARG A 74 -11.79 1.85 -18.08
CA ARG A 74 -10.34 2.04 -18.07
C ARG A 74 -9.93 3.04 -17.01
N ALA A 75 -8.66 3.02 -16.64
CA ALA A 75 -8.05 4.03 -15.79
C ALA A 75 -6.59 4.25 -16.21
N GLU A 76 -6.07 5.44 -16.00
CA GLU A 76 -4.71 5.82 -16.37
C GLU A 76 -4.25 6.95 -15.43
N ASN A 77 -3.08 6.80 -14.81
CA ASN A 77 -2.55 7.77 -13.85
C ASN A 77 -3.57 8.14 -12.75
N ALA A 78 -4.06 9.39 -12.71
CA ALA A 78 -5.04 9.86 -11.72
C ALA A 78 -6.46 9.96 -12.30
N GLU A 79 -6.75 9.27 -13.40
CA GLU A 79 -8.02 9.36 -14.10
C GLU A 79 -8.67 7.98 -14.26
N LEU A 80 -10.00 7.96 -14.19
CA LEU A 80 -10.84 6.76 -14.36
C LEU A 80 -11.99 7.08 -15.32
N TRP A 81 -12.32 6.14 -16.20
CA TRP A 81 -13.48 6.22 -17.08
C TRP A 81 -14.39 5.05 -16.79
N ASP A 82 -15.68 5.31 -16.67
CA ASP A 82 -16.68 4.26 -16.52
C ASP A 82 -17.07 3.63 -17.87
N VAL A 83 -17.94 2.61 -17.82
CA VAL A 83 -18.45 1.90 -19.01
C VAL A 83 -19.32 2.74 -19.93
N GLU A 84 -19.78 3.91 -19.47
CA GLU A 84 -20.55 4.88 -20.26
C GLU A 84 -19.65 6.02 -20.79
N GLY A 85 -18.34 5.95 -20.54
CA GLY A 85 -17.33 6.89 -21.03
C GLY A 85 -17.18 8.16 -20.18
N LYS A 86 -17.87 8.30 -19.04
CA LYS A 86 -17.72 9.44 -18.13
C LYS A 86 -16.36 9.39 -17.47
N ARG A 87 -15.62 10.51 -17.52
CA ARG A 87 -14.28 10.67 -16.94
C ARG A 87 -14.34 11.23 -15.53
N TYR A 88 -13.52 10.67 -14.64
CA TYR A 88 -13.35 11.04 -13.25
C TYR A 88 -11.88 11.33 -12.94
N ILE A 89 -11.64 12.29 -12.04
CA ILE A 89 -10.33 12.47 -11.38
C ILE A 89 -10.37 11.63 -10.10
N ASP A 90 -9.41 10.72 -9.94
CA ASP A 90 -9.38 9.76 -8.85
C ASP A 90 -8.64 10.32 -7.62
N PHE A 91 -9.42 10.76 -6.62
CA PHE A 91 -8.91 11.13 -5.29
C PHE A 91 -8.89 9.95 -4.31
N ALA A 92 -9.37 8.76 -4.69
CA ALA A 92 -9.40 7.58 -3.84
C ALA A 92 -8.14 6.72 -4.00
N GLY A 93 -7.60 6.62 -5.22
CA GLY A 93 -6.40 5.85 -5.54
C GLY A 93 -6.52 4.38 -5.13
N GLY A 94 -7.72 3.79 -5.26
CA GLY A 94 -8.02 2.43 -4.83
C GLY A 94 -7.86 2.21 -3.31
N ILE A 95 -8.15 3.23 -2.49
CA ILE A 95 -7.89 3.24 -1.03
C ILE A 95 -6.37 3.23 -0.75
N ALA A 96 -5.68 4.26 -1.22
CA ALA A 96 -4.24 4.46 -1.06
C ALA A 96 -3.37 3.27 -1.56
N VAL A 97 -3.80 2.62 -2.65
CA VAL A 97 -3.08 1.53 -3.34
C VAL A 97 -2.27 2.05 -4.53
N LEU A 98 -2.66 3.19 -5.10
CA LEU A 98 -2.14 3.65 -6.38
C LEU A 98 -1.29 4.93 -6.23
N ASN A 99 -0.28 4.92 -5.37
CA ASN A 99 0.66 6.06 -5.22
C ASN A 99 1.36 6.41 -6.54
N THR A 100 1.65 5.42 -7.40
CA THR A 100 2.24 5.60 -8.74
C THR A 100 1.20 5.85 -9.83
N GLY A 101 -0.09 5.97 -9.47
CA GLY A 101 -1.20 6.07 -10.40
C GLY A 101 -1.63 4.73 -11.01
N HIS A 102 -2.79 4.73 -11.67
CA HIS A 102 -3.31 3.59 -12.44
C HIS A 102 -2.37 3.23 -13.59
N ARG A 103 -2.10 1.92 -13.73
CA ARG A 103 -1.38 1.34 -14.87
C ARG A 103 -0.01 1.96 -15.15
N HIS A 104 0.75 2.31 -14.10
CA HIS A 104 2.09 2.86 -14.26
C HIS A 104 2.93 2.03 -15.26
N PRO A 105 3.49 2.64 -16.33
CA PRO A 105 4.07 1.88 -17.45
C PRO A 105 5.17 0.90 -17.04
N LYS A 106 6.07 1.31 -16.12
CA LYS A 106 7.13 0.43 -15.60
C LYS A 106 6.56 -0.77 -14.83
N VAL A 107 5.52 -0.54 -14.02
CA VAL A 107 4.89 -1.59 -13.19
C VAL A 107 4.19 -2.62 -14.09
N VAL A 108 3.39 -2.16 -15.05
CA VAL A 108 2.69 -3.04 -16.00
C VAL A 108 3.69 -3.83 -16.85
N SER A 109 4.78 -3.19 -17.29
CA SER A 109 5.82 -3.87 -18.07
C SER A 109 6.52 -4.97 -17.26
N ALA A 110 6.88 -4.69 -16.00
CA ALA A 110 7.53 -5.67 -15.13
C ALA A 110 6.61 -6.87 -14.83
N ALA A 111 5.33 -6.62 -14.56
CA ALA A 111 4.36 -7.69 -14.34
C ALA A 111 4.21 -8.60 -15.57
N LYS A 112 4.05 -8.02 -16.76
CA LYS A 112 3.93 -8.79 -18.03
C LYS A 112 5.19 -9.60 -18.32
N ALA A 113 6.36 -9.01 -18.16
CA ALA A 113 7.62 -9.71 -18.39
C ALA A 113 7.78 -10.92 -17.46
N GLN A 114 7.31 -10.81 -16.20
CA GLN A 114 7.31 -11.93 -15.27
C GLN A 114 6.28 -13.01 -15.66
N GLU A 115 5.09 -12.62 -16.12
CA GLU A 115 4.06 -13.55 -16.60
C GLU A 115 4.52 -14.40 -17.79
N ASP A 116 5.38 -13.86 -18.66
CA ASP A 116 5.98 -14.59 -19.78
C ASP A 116 6.95 -15.71 -19.33
N LEU A 117 7.43 -15.66 -18.08
CA LEU A 117 8.30 -16.69 -17.50
C LEU A 117 7.50 -17.74 -16.73
N TYR A 118 6.77 -17.30 -15.70
CA TYR A 118 5.90 -18.12 -14.85
C TYR A 118 5.03 -17.24 -13.96
N THR A 119 3.81 -17.73 -13.69
CA THR A 119 2.83 -17.03 -12.86
C THR A 119 2.92 -17.42 -11.38
N HIS A 120 3.30 -18.67 -11.10
CA HIS A 120 3.31 -19.22 -9.74
C HIS A 120 4.09 -20.53 -9.64
N THR A 121 4.94 -20.67 -8.61
CA THR A 121 5.61 -21.94 -8.26
C THR A 121 5.53 -22.27 -6.76
N SER A 122 4.86 -21.40 -5.98
CA SER A 122 4.93 -21.31 -4.51
C SER A 122 6.36 -21.17 -3.99
N PHE A 123 6.68 -20.03 -3.36
CA PHE A 123 8.04 -19.76 -2.87
C PHE A 123 8.52 -20.83 -1.86
N GLN A 124 7.57 -21.42 -1.13
CA GLN A 124 7.82 -22.48 -0.15
C GLN A 124 8.18 -23.84 -0.79
N VAL A 125 7.96 -24.00 -2.10
CA VAL A 125 8.22 -25.25 -2.84
C VAL A 125 9.39 -25.05 -3.81
N VAL A 126 9.27 -24.08 -4.72
CA VAL A 126 10.35 -23.72 -5.64
C VAL A 126 10.55 -22.20 -5.54
N PRO A 127 11.64 -21.73 -4.91
CA PRO A 127 11.88 -20.31 -4.70
C PRO A 127 12.25 -19.61 -6.01
N TYR A 128 12.13 -18.28 -6.02
CA TYR A 128 12.41 -17.43 -7.17
C TYR A 128 12.99 -16.09 -6.74
N GLU A 129 13.86 -15.55 -7.59
CA GLU A 129 14.64 -14.33 -7.35
C GLU A 129 13.79 -13.08 -7.02
N PRO A 130 12.66 -12.79 -7.69
CA PRO A 130 11.86 -11.60 -7.38
C PRO A 130 11.38 -11.50 -5.92
N TYR A 131 11.14 -12.64 -5.26
CA TYR A 131 10.80 -12.64 -3.83
C TYR A 131 11.99 -12.16 -2.99
N VAL A 132 13.18 -12.69 -3.29
CA VAL A 132 14.43 -12.38 -2.57
C VAL A 132 14.81 -10.92 -2.78
N GLU A 133 14.81 -10.46 -4.03
CA GLU A 133 15.10 -9.06 -4.36
C GLU A 133 14.13 -8.09 -3.67
N LEU A 134 12.83 -8.40 -3.66
CA LEU A 134 11.87 -7.56 -2.96
C LEU A 134 12.12 -7.56 -1.45
N ALA A 135 12.39 -8.73 -0.85
CA ALA A 135 12.73 -8.81 0.57
C ALA A 135 13.98 -7.98 0.90
N GLU A 136 15.04 -8.04 0.09
CA GLU A 136 16.24 -7.24 0.24
C GLU A 136 15.96 -5.74 0.12
N LYS A 137 15.17 -5.33 -0.87
CA LYS A 137 14.76 -3.93 -1.05
C LYS A 137 13.95 -3.42 0.13
N LEU A 138 12.99 -4.20 0.62
CA LEU A 138 12.19 -3.84 1.80
C LEU A 138 13.05 -3.74 3.07
N ASN A 139 13.98 -4.67 3.26
CA ASN A 139 14.93 -4.62 4.37
C ASN A 139 15.81 -3.36 4.30
N ALA A 140 16.24 -2.95 3.11
CA ALA A 140 17.06 -1.75 2.93
C ALA A 140 16.30 -0.43 3.16
N LEU A 141 15.00 -0.40 2.80
CA LEU A 141 14.16 0.79 2.96
C LEU A 141 13.68 0.99 4.40
N ALA A 142 13.43 -0.08 5.15
CA ALA A 142 12.89 0.01 6.51
C ALA A 142 13.88 0.70 7.46
N PRO A 143 13.40 1.57 8.37
CA PRO A 143 14.25 2.33 9.28
C PRO A 143 15.08 1.44 10.23
N GLY A 144 16.20 2.00 10.72
CA GLY A 144 17.12 1.37 11.66
C GLY A 144 18.30 0.64 11.01
N ASP A 145 19.41 0.50 11.74
CA ASP A 145 20.67 -0.04 11.23
C ASP A 145 20.88 -1.54 11.53
N PHE A 146 19.95 -2.18 12.24
CA PHE A 146 20.02 -3.60 12.54
C PHE A 146 19.72 -4.48 11.31
N ALA A 147 20.20 -5.72 11.35
CA ALA A 147 19.88 -6.74 10.35
C ALA A 147 18.36 -7.00 10.32
N LYS A 148 17.79 -7.00 9.12
CA LYS A 148 16.35 -7.16 8.89
C LYS A 148 16.06 -8.34 7.98
N LYS A 149 14.88 -8.91 8.14
CA LYS A 149 14.31 -9.93 7.25
C LYS A 149 12.86 -9.58 6.93
N SER A 150 12.37 -10.13 5.83
CA SER A 150 11.01 -9.89 5.34
C SER A 150 10.26 -11.18 5.07
N LEU A 151 8.97 -11.19 5.40
CA LEU A 151 7.98 -12.17 4.96
C LEU A 151 7.04 -11.50 3.95
N LEU A 152 6.72 -12.17 2.84
CA LEU A 152 5.73 -11.70 1.87
C LEU A 152 4.48 -12.57 1.89
N VAL A 153 3.32 -11.91 1.87
CA VAL A 153 1.97 -12.48 1.89
C VAL A 153 1.11 -11.73 0.86
N THR A 154 -0.21 -11.95 0.82
CA THR A 154 -1.07 -11.39 -0.25
C THR A 154 -1.77 -10.10 0.19
N THR A 155 -2.24 -10.05 1.44
CA THR A 155 -3.08 -8.97 1.96
C THR A 155 -2.51 -8.33 3.21
N GLY A 156 -2.87 -7.07 3.45
CA GLY A 156 -2.50 -6.38 4.68
C GLY A 156 -2.99 -7.10 5.96
N ALA A 157 -4.16 -7.73 5.92
CA ALA A 157 -4.66 -8.51 7.05
C ALA A 157 -3.77 -9.73 7.35
N GLU A 158 -3.30 -10.44 6.31
CA GLU A 158 -2.31 -11.52 6.49
C GLU A 158 -0.98 -11.00 7.03
N ALA A 159 -0.55 -9.79 6.64
CA ALA A 159 0.66 -9.20 7.17
C ALA A 159 0.54 -8.92 8.67
N VAL A 160 -0.57 -8.30 9.11
CA VAL A 160 -0.84 -8.09 10.54
C VAL A 160 -0.93 -9.41 11.31
N GLU A 161 -1.62 -10.42 10.77
CA GLU A 161 -1.69 -11.73 11.42
C GLU A 161 -0.30 -12.37 11.57
N ASN A 162 0.55 -12.29 10.54
CA ASN A 162 1.89 -12.83 10.63
C ASN A 162 2.79 -12.00 11.55
N ALA A 163 2.63 -10.67 11.62
CA ALA A 163 3.36 -9.84 12.59
C ALA A 163 3.01 -10.25 14.03
N VAL A 164 1.73 -10.54 14.31
CA VAL A 164 1.30 -11.10 15.60
C VAL A 164 1.91 -12.49 15.84
N LYS A 165 1.89 -13.39 14.85
CA LYS A 165 2.50 -14.72 14.98
C LYS A 165 4.00 -14.63 15.30
N ILE A 166 4.72 -13.78 14.57
CA ILE A 166 6.16 -13.53 14.74
C ILE A 166 6.42 -12.99 16.14
N ALA A 167 5.65 -11.98 16.58
CA ALA A 167 5.83 -11.39 17.89
C ALA A 167 5.57 -12.39 19.04
N ARG A 168 4.49 -13.19 18.93
CA ARG A 168 4.18 -14.24 19.90
C ARG A 168 5.26 -15.32 19.95
N ALA A 169 5.76 -15.75 18.79
CA ALA A 169 6.81 -16.76 18.71
C ALA A 169 8.14 -16.28 19.31
N HIS A 170 8.53 -15.02 19.03
CA HIS A 170 9.78 -14.45 19.55
C HIS A 170 9.74 -14.24 21.06
N THR A 171 8.64 -13.71 21.57
CA THR A 171 8.51 -13.34 22.99
C THR A 171 8.06 -14.51 23.88
N GLY A 172 7.40 -15.53 23.31
CA GLY A 172 6.70 -16.56 24.06
C GLY A 172 5.42 -16.07 24.75
N ARG A 173 4.94 -14.87 24.40
CA ARG A 173 3.82 -14.17 25.06
C ARG A 173 2.59 -14.17 24.16
N ALA A 174 1.39 -13.96 24.73
CA ALA A 174 0.13 -14.06 23.99
C ALA A 174 -0.56 -12.72 23.76
N GLY A 175 -0.45 -11.77 24.70
CA GLY A 175 -1.15 -10.50 24.68
C GLY A 175 -0.75 -9.62 23.50
N VAL A 176 -1.74 -8.98 22.88
CA VAL A 176 -1.52 -7.93 21.86
C VAL A 176 -2.38 -6.73 22.21
N ILE A 177 -1.78 -5.55 22.25
CA ILE A 177 -2.48 -4.29 22.52
C ILE A 177 -2.64 -3.52 21.21
N ALA A 178 -3.88 -3.13 20.90
CA ALA A 178 -4.21 -2.20 19.82
C ALA A 178 -4.94 -0.97 20.39
N PHE A 179 -5.13 0.07 19.58
CA PHE A 179 -5.73 1.32 20.04
C PHE A 179 -7.16 1.53 19.53
N SER A 180 -7.96 2.34 20.23
CA SER A 180 -9.23 2.82 19.67
C SER A 180 -8.99 3.61 18.38
N GLY A 181 -9.96 3.64 17.47
CA GLY A 181 -9.78 4.28 16.16
C GLY A 181 -8.98 3.46 15.12
N GLY A 182 -8.13 2.51 15.55
CA GLY A 182 -7.32 1.69 14.64
C GLY A 182 -8.11 0.75 13.73
N TYR A 183 -7.56 0.44 12.55
CA TYR A 183 -8.07 -0.52 11.58
C TYR A 183 -6.95 -1.40 11.04
N HIS A 184 -7.05 -2.71 11.27
CA HIS A 184 -5.98 -3.65 10.94
C HIS A 184 -6.40 -4.75 9.95
N GLY A 185 -7.66 -4.77 9.51
CA GLY A 185 -8.15 -5.75 8.53
C GLY A 185 -9.53 -6.33 8.83
N ARG A 186 -9.85 -7.43 8.15
CA ARG A 186 -11.18 -8.08 8.19
C ARG A 186 -11.14 -9.59 8.44
N THR A 187 -9.98 -10.16 8.76
CA THR A 187 -9.88 -11.52 9.29
C THR A 187 -10.23 -11.53 10.78
N LEU A 188 -10.48 -12.69 11.40
CA LEU A 188 -10.95 -12.73 12.80
C LEU A 188 -9.95 -12.09 13.78
N MET A 189 -8.65 -12.30 13.60
CA MET A 189 -7.61 -11.66 14.43
C MET A 189 -7.59 -10.14 14.21
N THR A 190 -7.58 -9.70 12.96
CA THR A 190 -7.48 -8.26 12.62
C THR A 190 -8.77 -7.49 12.93
N LEU A 191 -9.94 -8.14 12.88
CA LEU A 191 -11.19 -7.60 13.42
C LEU A 191 -11.13 -7.46 14.94
N GLY A 192 -10.50 -8.42 15.64
CA GLY A 192 -10.22 -8.32 17.07
C GLY A 192 -9.45 -7.03 17.39
N LEU A 193 -8.36 -6.77 16.65
CA LEU A 193 -7.50 -5.59 16.79
C LEU A 193 -8.17 -4.27 16.34
N THR A 194 -9.08 -4.32 15.36
CA THR A 194 -9.78 -3.13 14.85
C THR A 194 -10.68 -2.48 15.91
N GLY A 195 -10.61 -1.16 16.05
CA GLY A 195 -11.32 -0.40 17.09
C GLY A 195 -12.81 -0.21 16.83
N LYS A 196 -13.22 0.00 15.56
CA LYS A 196 -14.61 0.35 15.20
C LYS A 196 -15.50 -0.88 15.03
N VAL A 197 -16.66 -0.89 15.70
CA VAL A 197 -17.60 -2.03 15.66
C VAL A 197 -18.37 -2.13 14.35
N SER A 198 -19.00 -1.03 13.90
CA SER A 198 -19.83 -1.04 12.68
C SER A 198 -19.09 -0.34 11.54
N PRO A 199 -19.05 -0.92 10.31
CA PRO A 199 -19.68 -2.18 9.91
C PRO A 199 -18.79 -3.42 10.09
N TYR A 200 -17.58 -3.29 10.65
CA TYR A 200 -16.53 -4.31 10.53
C TYR A 200 -16.72 -5.55 11.41
N LYS A 201 -17.07 -5.35 12.68
CA LYS A 201 -17.08 -6.38 13.75
C LYS A 201 -18.48 -6.83 14.13
N LYS A 202 -19.51 -6.07 13.75
CA LYS A 202 -20.90 -6.33 14.12
C LYS A 202 -21.30 -7.73 13.67
N SER A 203 -21.82 -8.54 14.60
CA SER A 203 -22.39 -9.87 14.34
C SER A 203 -21.42 -10.98 13.88
N VAL A 204 -20.10 -10.80 14.01
CA VAL A 204 -19.10 -11.79 13.55
C VAL A 204 -18.12 -12.26 14.63
N GLY A 205 -18.39 -11.96 15.90
CA GLY A 205 -17.62 -12.48 17.04
C GLY A 205 -18.00 -13.92 17.43
N PRO A 206 -17.30 -14.53 18.40
CA PRO A 206 -16.19 -13.95 19.18
C PRO A 206 -14.88 -13.82 18.40
N PHE A 207 -13.99 -12.93 18.84
CA PHE A 207 -12.66 -12.73 18.27
C PHE A 207 -11.61 -13.54 19.07
N PRO A 208 -10.40 -13.78 18.52
CA PRO A 208 -9.32 -14.42 19.26
C PRO A 208 -9.05 -13.74 20.60
N SER A 209 -8.69 -14.54 21.61
CA SER A 209 -8.36 -14.07 22.96
C SER A 209 -7.01 -13.35 23.01
N GLU A 210 -6.69 -12.79 24.18
CA GLU A 210 -5.45 -12.06 24.45
C GLU A 210 -5.25 -10.85 23.53
N ILE A 211 -6.36 -10.15 23.25
CA ILE A 211 -6.39 -8.86 22.56
C ILE A 211 -6.93 -7.81 23.52
N TYR A 212 -6.14 -6.77 23.75
CA TYR A 212 -6.46 -5.66 24.63
C TYR A 212 -6.54 -4.35 23.85
N ARG A 213 -7.23 -3.36 24.42
CA ARG A 213 -7.49 -2.08 23.76
C ARG A 213 -7.13 -0.93 24.67
N ALA A 214 -6.20 -0.08 24.24
CA ALA A 214 -5.95 1.22 24.86
C ALA A 214 -6.71 2.32 24.11
N PRO A 215 -7.10 3.44 24.76
CA PRO A 215 -7.63 4.59 24.07
C PRO A 215 -6.55 5.29 23.23
N PHE A 216 -6.96 5.85 22.11
CA PHE A 216 -6.12 6.62 21.20
C PHE A 216 -6.19 8.13 21.51
N PRO A 217 -5.07 8.87 21.41
CA PRO A 217 -5.07 10.33 21.55
C PRO A 217 -5.93 10.99 20.46
N ASP A 218 -7.03 11.62 20.85
CA ASP A 218 -8.00 12.19 19.93
C ASP A 218 -8.46 13.57 20.44
N ALA A 219 -7.98 14.61 19.77
CA ALA A 219 -8.30 16.00 20.09
C ALA A 219 -9.81 16.26 20.08
N ARG A 220 -10.57 15.60 19.21
CA ARG A 220 -12.03 15.78 19.10
C ARG A 220 -12.76 15.30 20.34
N HIS A 221 -12.28 14.21 20.95
CA HIS A 221 -12.86 13.65 22.17
C HIS A 221 -12.13 14.13 23.45
N GLY A 222 -11.18 15.07 23.32
CA GLY A 222 -10.41 15.60 24.44
C GLY A 222 -9.45 14.58 25.07
N VAL A 223 -9.07 13.53 24.35
CA VAL A 223 -8.14 12.50 24.85
C VAL A 223 -6.72 12.92 24.50
N THR A 224 -5.92 13.26 25.50
CA THR A 224 -4.51 13.63 25.30
C THR A 224 -3.62 12.40 25.14
N VAL A 225 -2.37 12.61 24.70
CA VAL A 225 -1.35 11.55 24.73
C VAL A 225 -1.16 11.01 26.15
N GLN A 226 -1.12 11.89 27.15
CA GLN A 226 -0.95 11.47 28.55
C GLN A 226 -2.14 10.62 29.03
N ASP A 227 -3.37 10.94 28.64
CA ASP A 227 -4.54 10.13 28.99
C ASP A 227 -4.46 8.73 28.37
N ALA A 228 -4.00 8.63 27.13
CA ALA A 228 -3.77 7.34 26.46
C ALA A 228 -2.70 6.50 27.16
N LEU A 229 -1.60 7.13 27.60
CA LEU A 229 -0.53 6.47 28.34
C LEU A 229 -0.98 6.04 29.75
N ASN A 230 -1.68 6.90 30.48
CA ASN A 230 -2.24 6.56 31.79
C ASN A 230 -3.21 5.37 31.71
N ALA A 231 -4.01 5.30 30.64
CA ALA A 231 -4.92 4.19 30.40
C ALA A 231 -4.17 2.90 30.03
N LEU A 232 -3.06 2.99 29.28
CA LEU A 232 -2.18 1.86 29.00
C LEU A 232 -1.51 1.33 30.28
N GLU A 233 -1.03 2.22 31.15
CA GLU A 233 -0.50 1.84 32.47
C GLU A 233 -1.58 1.18 33.34
N SER A 234 -2.79 1.74 33.34
CA SER A 234 -3.93 1.14 34.07
C SER A 234 -4.25 -0.26 33.53
N LEU A 235 -4.29 -0.44 32.21
CA LEU A 235 -4.49 -1.74 31.57
C LEU A 235 -3.45 -2.77 32.04
N PHE A 236 -2.19 -2.35 32.22
CA PHE A 236 -1.14 -3.24 32.75
C PHE A 236 -1.35 -3.65 34.21
N LEU A 237 -2.01 -2.81 35.00
CA LEU A 237 -2.32 -3.09 36.40
C LEU A 237 -3.59 -3.93 36.57
N THR A 238 -4.57 -3.79 35.67
CA THR A 238 -5.92 -4.34 35.87
C THR A 238 -6.30 -5.50 34.95
N ASP A 239 -5.73 -5.58 33.75
CA ASP A 239 -6.23 -6.49 32.71
C ASP A 239 -5.16 -7.43 32.16
N VAL A 240 -3.89 -7.02 32.09
CA VAL A 240 -2.80 -7.84 31.57
C VAL A 240 -1.44 -7.47 32.13
N GLU A 241 -0.72 -8.43 32.70
CA GLU A 241 0.68 -8.23 33.08
C GLU A 241 1.53 -7.88 31.85
N PRO A 242 2.41 -6.85 31.89
CA PRO A 242 3.27 -6.50 30.76
C PRO A 242 4.09 -7.68 30.21
N GLU A 243 4.55 -8.58 31.08
CA GLU A 243 5.32 -9.77 30.75
C GLU A 243 4.51 -10.82 29.97
N ARG A 244 3.18 -10.67 29.87
CA ARG A 244 2.30 -11.49 29.03
C ARG A 244 1.99 -10.85 27.68
N VAL A 245 2.45 -9.62 27.43
CA VAL A 245 2.19 -8.89 26.18
C VAL A 245 3.34 -9.11 25.20
N ALA A 246 3.02 -9.69 24.05
CA ALA A 246 3.95 -9.91 22.95
C ALA A 246 4.20 -8.64 22.16
N ALA A 247 3.14 -7.86 21.88
CA ALA A 247 3.26 -6.69 21.03
C ALA A 247 2.24 -5.58 21.32
N ILE A 248 2.64 -4.35 20.99
CA ILE A 248 1.76 -3.20 20.80
C ILE A 248 1.74 -2.89 19.30
N ILE A 249 0.54 -2.75 18.70
CA ILE A 249 0.36 -2.40 17.29
C ILE A 249 -0.41 -1.09 17.14
N LEU A 250 0.09 -0.21 16.26
CA LEU A 250 -0.54 1.07 15.94
C LEU A 250 -0.20 1.51 14.50
N GLU A 251 -1.14 2.18 13.84
CA GLU A 251 -0.91 2.86 12.56
C GLU A 251 -0.23 4.22 12.82
N PRO A 252 0.87 4.61 12.14
CA PRO A 252 1.49 5.93 12.35
C PRO A 252 0.62 7.12 11.92
N VAL A 253 -0.29 6.88 10.99
CA VAL A 253 -1.44 7.75 10.70
C VAL A 253 -2.66 6.85 10.64
N LEU A 254 -3.64 7.05 11.51
CA LEU A 254 -4.86 6.24 11.50
C LEU A 254 -5.54 6.36 10.14
N GLY A 255 -5.72 5.25 9.44
CA GLY A 255 -6.37 5.24 8.13
C GLY A 255 -7.87 5.40 8.24
N GLU A 256 -8.58 4.29 8.34
CA GLU A 256 -10.05 4.27 8.46
C GLU A 256 -10.56 4.97 9.73
N GLY A 257 -9.67 5.19 10.71
CA GLY A 257 -9.92 5.99 11.91
C GLY A 257 -10.06 7.50 11.65
N GLY A 258 -9.73 7.97 10.45
CA GLY A 258 -10.01 9.35 10.02
C GLY A 258 -8.79 10.19 9.68
N TYR A 259 -7.69 9.57 9.22
CA TYR A 259 -6.45 10.24 8.78
C TYR A 259 -5.84 11.11 9.89
N ILE A 260 -5.86 10.59 11.13
CA ILE A 260 -5.32 11.27 12.30
C ILE A 260 -3.85 10.85 12.47
N PRO A 261 -2.88 11.77 12.30
CA PRO A 261 -1.49 11.46 12.58
C PRO A 261 -1.29 11.18 14.06
N VAL A 262 -0.52 10.13 14.37
CA VAL A 262 -0.14 9.86 15.76
C VAL A 262 0.94 10.84 16.19
N PRO A 263 0.79 11.56 17.31
CA PRO A 263 1.82 12.48 17.78
C PRO A 263 3.16 11.77 18.02
N ALA A 264 4.28 12.43 17.72
CA ALA A 264 5.61 11.83 17.85
C ALA A 264 5.91 11.41 19.30
N GLU A 265 5.47 12.20 20.26
CA GLU A 265 5.61 11.92 21.69
C GLU A 265 4.91 10.62 22.12
N MET A 266 3.80 10.24 21.46
CA MET A 266 3.13 8.97 21.72
C MET A 266 4.01 7.81 21.27
N TRP A 267 4.58 7.87 20.07
CA TRP A 267 5.49 6.83 19.57
C TRP A 267 6.74 6.68 20.43
N GLN A 268 7.33 7.80 20.87
CA GLN A 268 8.50 7.80 21.73
C GLN A 268 8.20 7.19 23.11
N ALA A 269 7.03 7.49 23.68
CA ALA A 269 6.57 6.87 24.91
C ALA A 269 6.32 5.36 24.74
N LEU A 270 5.64 4.95 23.65
CA LEU A 270 5.42 3.54 23.35
C LEU A 270 6.73 2.77 23.15
N ARG A 271 7.72 3.36 22.48
CA ARG A 271 9.05 2.76 22.34
C ARG A 271 9.70 2.53 23.71
N THR A 272 9.66 3.53 24.59
CA THR A 272 10.20 3.45 25.96
C THR A 272 9.52 2.34 26.77
N ILE A 273 8.19 2.25 26.70
CA ILE A 273 7.40 1.20 27.36
C ILE A 273 7.76 -0.18 26.80
N CYS A 274 7.85 -0.31 25.48
CA CYS A 274 8.20 -1.55 24.81
C CYS A 274 9.60 -2.03 25.22
N ASP A 275 10.58 -1.13 25.27
CA ASP A 275 11.96 -1.44 25.69
C ASP A 275 12.01 -1.85 27.17
N THR A 276 11.24 -1.19 28.02
CA THR A 276 11.18 -1.47 29.46
C THR A 276 10.64 -2.87 29.75
N HIS A 277 9.59 -3.30 29.04
CA HIS A 277 8.89 -4.56 29.32
C HIS A 277 9.26 -5.71 28.35
N GLY A 278 10.12 -5.45 27.37
CA GLY A 278 10.43 -6.41 26.30
C GLY A 278 9.22 -6.74 25.43
N ILE A 279 8.33 -5.76 25.22
CA ILE A 279 7.19 -5.87 24.31
C ILE A 279 7.65 -5.41 22.93
N LEU A 280 7.20 -6.07 21.85
CA LEU A 280 7.56 -5.66 20.49
C LEU A 280 6.66 -4.52 20.01
N LEU A 281 7.25 -3.52 19.38
CA LEU A 281 6.52 -2.41 18.77
C LEU A 281 6.26 -2.68 17.28
N ILE A 282 5.00 -2.70 16.87
CA ILE A 282 4.57 -2.94 15.49
C ILE A 282 3.99 -1.64 14.91
N ALA A 283 4.62 -1.13 13.85
CA ALA A 283 4.07 -0.05 13.04
C ALA A 283 3.26 -0.60 11.87
N ASP A 284 1.95 -0.33 11.86
CA ASP A 284 1.09 -0.70 10.74
C ASP A 284 1.15 0.37 9.63
N GLU A 285 2.05 0.16 8.67
CA GLU A 285 2.33 1.05 7.54
C GLU A 285 1.55 0.68 6.28
N ILE A 286 0.55 -0.21 6.38
CA ILE A 286 -0.22 -0.71 5.24
C ILE A 286 -0.82 0.45 4.45
N GLN A 287 -1.36 1.49 5.10
CA GLN A 287 -1.93 2.66 4.42
C GLN A 287 -0.97 3.83 4.28
N SER A 288 -0.10 4.07 5.26
CA SER A 288 0.73 5.26 5.36
C SER A 288 2.10 5.15 4.69
N GLY A 289 2.53 3.94 4.33
CA GLY A 289 3.83 3.68 3.72
C GLY A 289 3.92 3.98 2.21
N PHE A 290 5.10 3.70 1.66
CA PHE A 290 5.47 3.83 0.25
C PHE A 290 5.26 5.23 -0.32
N GLY A 291 5.65 6.27 0.43
CA GLY A 291 5.59 7.66 -0.03
C GLY A 291 4.28 8.37 0.21
N ARG A 292 3.26 7.69 0.77
CA ARG A 292 1.94 8.30 1.00
C ARG A 292 2.03 9.55 1.89
N THR A 293 2.91 9.56 2.87
CA THR A 293 3.13 10.69 3.80
C THR A 293 4.38 11.52 3.49
N GLY A 294 5.01 11.32 2.33
CA GLY A 294 6.24 12.04 1.96
C GLY A 294 7.55 11.42 2.46
N SER A 295 7.48 10.30 3.18
CA SER A 295 8.60 9.42 3.55
C SER A 295 8.32 7.99 3.07
N TRP A 296 9.30 7.08 3.14
CA TRP A 296 9.05 5.67 2.83
C TRP A 296 8.06 5.05 3.80
N PHE A 297 8.27 5.30 5.09
CA PHE A 297 7.39 4.89 6.16
C PHE A 297 7.02 6.11 7.01
N ALA A 298 5.75 6.27 7.33
CA ALA A 298 5.27 7.41 8.11
C ALA A 298 5.83 7.43 9.55
N ILE A 299 6.26 6.28 10.10
CA ILE A 299 6.91 6.18 11.40
C ILE A 299 8.22 6.99 11.46
N GLU A 300 8.87 7.25 10.31
CA GLU A 300 10.07 8.10 10.23
C GLU A 300 9.83 9.52 10.76
N HIS A 301 8.60 10.05 10.63
CA HIS A 301 8.22 11.36 11.16
C HIS A 301 8.28 11.44 12.69
N SER A 302 8.27 10.30 13.39
CA SER A 302 8.36 10.23 14.86
C SER A 302 9.79 10.11 15.40
N GLY A 303 10.75 9.75 14.54
CA GLY A 303 12.11 9.39 14.94
C GLY A 303 12.24 8.03 15.62
N VAL A 304 11.17 7.22 15.69
CA VAL A 304 11.17 5.89 16.31
C VAL A 304 11.46 4.80 15.28
N VAL A 305 12.23 3.80 15.68
CA VAL A 305 12.43 2.57 14.91
C VAL A 305 11.60 1.44 15.55
N PRO A 306 10.57 0.90 14.86
CA PRO A 306 9.77 -0.20 15.36
C PRO A 306 10.49 -1.56 15.22
N ASP A 307 10.03 -2.57 15.94
CA ASP A 307 10.57 -3.93 15.85
C ASP A 307 10.06 -4.67 14.60
N LEU A 308 8.79 -4.42 14.24
CA LEU A 308 8.11 -4.95 13.07
C LEU A 308 7.34 -3.85 12.32
N ILE A 309 7.26 -3.96 11.00
CA ILE A 309 6.50 -3.08 10.11
C ILE A 309 5.63 -3.94 9.21
N THR A 310 4.32 -3.64 9.13
CA THR A 310 3.44 -4.29 8.15
C THR A 310 3.25 -3.43 6.91
N VAL A 311 3.38 -4.04 5.74
CA VAL A 311 3.37 -3.36 4.43
C VAL A 311 2.36 -4.00 3.48
N ALA A 312 1.71 -3.22 2.62
CA ALA A 312 0.80 -3.70 1.57
C ALA A 312 0.47 -2.56 0.58
N LYS A 313 -0.77 -2.53 0.06
CA LYS A 313 -1.39 -1.46 -0.73
C LYS A 313 -0.46 -0.88 -1.79
N SER A 314 0.09 0.31 -1.54
CA SER A 314 0.90 1.06 -2.51
C SER A 314 2.22 0.41 -2.88
N MET A 315 2.67 -0.61 -2.13
CA MET A 315 3.91 -1.34 -2.39
C MET A 315 4.04 -1.84 -3.83
N ALA A 316 2.94 -2.23 -4.48
CA ALA A 316 2.98 -2.90 -5.78
C ALA A 316 2.08 -2.29 -6.85
N GLY A 317 1.73 -1.01 -6.73
CA GLY A 317 1.02 -0.28 -7.78
C GLY A 317 -0.27 -0.95 -8.26
N GLY A 318 -1.01 -1.61 -7.35
CA GLY A 318 -2.28 -2.29 -7.64
C GLY A 318 -2.24 -3.82 -7.62
N TYR A 319 -1.06 -4.44 -7.57
CA TYR A 319 -0.94 -5.90 -7.52
C TYR A 319 -1.08 -6.43 -6.07
N PRO A 320 -1.76 -7.58 -5.84
CA PRO A 320 -1.95 -8.11 -4.49
C PRO A 320 -0.66 -8.64 -3.88
N ILE A 321 -0.08 -7.88 -2.97
CA ILE A 321 1.04 -8.30 -2.14
C ILE A 321 1.10 -7.47 -0.86
N ALA A 322 1.60 -8.09 0.19
CA ALA A 322 1.80 -7.50 1.49
C ALA A 322 2.99 -8.19 2.17
N GLY A 323 3.39 -7.73 3.35
CA GLY A 323 4.51 -8.33 4.05
C GLY A 323 4.73 -7.79 5.45
N VAL A 324 5.67 -8.43 6.13
CA VAL A 324 6.19 -8.03 7.44
C VAL A 324 7.69 -7.85 7.30
N ILE A 325 8.19 -6.69 7.67
CA ILE A 325 9.61 -6.37 7.76
C ILE A 325 9.94 -6.31 9.24
N GLY A 326 11.06 -6.88 9.67
CA GLY A 326 11.41 -6.86 11.08
C GLY A 326 12.87 -7.17 11.35
N ARG A 327 13.28 -6.94 12.59
CA ARG A 327 14.58 -7.40 13.10
C ARG A 327 14.79 -8.88 12.79
N ALA A 328 15.98 -9.25 12.33
CA ALA A 328 16.26 -10.61 11.89
C ALA A 328 16.04 -11.65 13.01
N ASP A 329 16.45 -11.34 14.24
CA ASP A 329 16.28 -12.22 15.41
C ASP A 329 14.81 -12.37 15.85
N VAL A 330 13.96 -11.40 15.50
CA VAL A 330 12.50 -11.47 15.70
C VAL A 330 11.85 -12.30 14.59
N MET A 331 12.19 -12.02 13.34
CA MET A 331 11.61 -12.68 12.16
C MET A 331 11.95 -14.17 12.08
N ASP A 332 13.13 -14.59 12.58
CA ASP A 332 13.57 -15.99 12.59
C ASP A 332 13.02 -16.83 13.76
N ALA A 333 12.12 -16.28 14.58
CA ALA A 333 11.64 -16.96 15.78
C ALA A 333 10.80 -18.22 15.50
N LEU A 334 10.10 -18.29 14.36
CA LEU A 334 9.36 -19.47 13.97
C LEU A 334 10.25 -20.49 13.28
N ALA A 335 10.07 -21.77 13.61
CA ALA A 335 10.72 -22.87 12.90
C ALA A 335 10.34 -22.90 11.40
N PRO A 336 11.19 -23.47 10.52
CA PRO A 336 10.88 -23.63 9.10
C PRO A 336 9.49 -24.24 8.87
N GLY A 337 8.68 -23.59 8.02
CA GLY A 337 7.28 -23.96 7.76
C GLY A 337 6.23 -23.25 8.65
N GLY A 338 6.64 -22.51 9.69
CA GLY A 338 5.71 -21.77 10.56
C GLY A 338 5.11 -20.49 9.94
N LEU A 339 5.77 -19.95 8.90
CA LEU A 339 5.32 -18.81 8.11
C LEU A 339 5.14 -19.22 6.65
N GLY A 340 4.10 -18.69 6.01
CA GLY A 340 3.72 -19.18 4.69
C GLY A 340 2.40 -18.69 4.13
N GLY A 341 1.98 -19.39 3.08
CA GLY A 341 0.76 -19.11 2.35
C GLY A 341 0.99 -19.43 0.88
N THR A 342 0.07 -20.17 0.25
CA THR A 342 0.26 -20.69 -1.11
C THR A 342 0.71 -19.60 -2.08
N TYR A 343 0.01 -18.46 -2.08
CA TYR A 343 0.24 -17.34 -3.00
C TYR A 343 1.17 -16.24 -2.45
N GLY A 344 1.66 -16.38 -1.23
CA GLY A 344 2.49 -15.36 -0.58
C GLY A 344 3.72 -15.02 -1.41
N GLY A 345 3.95 -13.73 -1.63
CA GLY A 345 5.06 -13.23 -2.45
C GLY A 345 4.98 -13.64 -3.92
N ASN A 346 3.77 -13.70 -4.51
CA ASN A 346 3.58 -14.03 -5.93
C ASN A 346 4.61 -13.32 -6.83
N PRO A 347 5.28 -14.03 -7.77
CA PRO A 347 6.40 -13.46 -8.52
C PRO A 347 6.00 -12.26 -9.39
N VAL A 348 4.79 -12.26 -9.97
CA VAL A 348 4.28 -11.13 -10.77
C VAL A 348 4.08 -9.90 -9.89
N ALA A 349 3.52 -10.09 -8.70
CA ALA A 349 3.34 -9.02 -7.72
C ALA A 349 4.69 -8.53 -7.15
N CYS A 350 5.68 -9.40 -6.98
CA CYS A 350 7.04 -9.02 -6.58
C CYS A 350 7.73 -8.15 -7.64
N ALA A 351 7.65 -8.54 -8.92
CA ALA A 351 8.19 -7.75 -10.03
C ALA A 351 7.49 -6.39 -10.14
N ALA A 352 6.16 -6.36 -9.98
CA ALA A 352 5.38 -5.12 -9.93
C ALA A 352 5.80 -4.22 -8.75
N ALA A 353 6.06 -4.80 -7.57
CA ALA A 353 6.51 -4.07 -6.39
C ALA A 353 7.89 -3.43 -6.58
N LEU A 354 8.86 -4.17 -7.12
CA LEU A 354 10.19 -3.65 -7.42
C LEU A 354 10.11 -2.46 -8.38
N ALA A 355 9.31 -2.57 -9.44
CA ALA A 355 9.11 -1.48 -10.39
C ALA A 355 8.34 -0.28 -9.80
N ALA A 356 7.40 -0.51 -8.88
CA ALA A 356 6.67 0.55 -8.20
C ALA A 356 7.58 1.33 -7.23
N ILE A 357 8.41 0.60 -6.48
CA ILE A 357 9.43 1.19 -5.59
C ILE A 357 10.45 2.01 -6.40
N GLU A 358 10.92 1.49 -7.54
CA GLU A 358 11.82 2.24 -8.43
C GLU A 358 11.14 3.50 -9.00
N ALA A 359 9.85 3.45 -9.34
CA ALA A 359 9.10 4.62 -9.78
C ALA A 359 9.00 5.68 -8.67
N ILE A 360 8.71 5.26 -7.42
CA ILE A 360 8.69 6.17 -6.26
C ILE A 360 10.03 6.91 -6.10
N GLU A 361 11.15 6.18 -6.24
CA GLU A 361 12.51 6.75 -6.16
C GLU A 361 12.83 7.67 -7.34
N SER A 362 12.77 7.12 -8.54
CA SER A 362 13.27 7.79 -9.75
C SER A 362 12.43 8.98 -10.19
N GLU A 363 11.15 9.02 -9.80
CA GLU A 363 10.23 10.12 -10.13
C GLU A 363 10.04 11.11 -8.97
N GLY A 364 10.75 10.91 -7.86
CA GLY A 364 10.73 11.82 -6.71
C GLY A 364 9.37 11.89 -6.03
N LEU A 365 8.65 10.77 -5.95
CA LEU A 365 7.26 10.76 -5.47
C LEU A 365 7.13 11.08 -3.98
N LEU A 366 8.19 10.86 -3.18
CA LEU A 366 8.24 11.29 -1.78
C LEU A 366 8.08 12.82 -1.67
N ALA A 367 8.97 13.57 -2.34
CA ALA A 367 8.92 15.04 -2.36
C ALA A 367 7.62 15.56 -2.99
N ARG A 368 7.13 14.88 -4.04
CA ARG A 368 5.83 15.19 -4.66
C ARG A 368 4.67 15.05 -3.68
N SER A 369 4.67 14.00 -2.85
CA SER A 369 3.62 13.77 -1.85
C SER A 369 3.55 14.91 -0.83
N THR A 370 4.70 15.36 -0.32
CA THR A 370 4.79 16.53 0.56
C THR A 370 4.26 17.79 -0.12
N ALA A 371 4.77 18.12 -1.31
CA ALA A 371 4.36 19.31 -2.04
C ALA A 371 2.86 19.31 -2.42
N LEU A 372 2.32 18.16 -2.80
CA LEU A 372 0.90 18.00 -3.10
C LEU A 372 0.04 18.14 -1.85
N GLY A 373 0.47 17.56 -0.73
CA GLY A 373 -0.18 17.71 0.56
C GLY A 373 -0.30 19.16 0.99
N ASP A 374 0.80 19.90 0.94
CA ASP A 374 0.82 21.33 1.27
C ASP A 374 -0.11 22.13 0.35
N HIS A 375 -0.05 21.88 -0.95
CA HIS A 375 -0.93 22.52 -1.91
C HIS A 375 -2.41 22.23 -1.62
N MET A 376 -2.77 20.96 -1.40
CA MET A 376 -4.14 20.57 -1.09
C MET A 376 -4.62 21.20 0.22
N ARG A 377 -3.79 21.21 1.27
CA ARG A 377 -4.13 21.82 2.55
C ARG A 377 -4.44 23.31 2.40
N THR A 378 -3.59 24.07 1.72
CA THR A 378 -3.82 25.50 1.46
C THR A 378 -5.13 25.70 0.70
N ARG A 379 -5.36 24.93 -0.37
CA ARG A 379 -6.57 25.07 -1.20
C ARG A 379 -7.84 24.70 -0.45
N LEU A 380 -7.80 23.67 0.40
CA LEU A 380 -8.93 23.27 1.23
C LEU A 380 -9.22 24.32 2.31
N ALA A 381 -8.20 24.90 2.94
CA ALA A 381 -8.37 25.99 3.91
C ALA A 381 -9.00 27.23 3.25
N ASP A 382 -8.50 27.64 2.08
CA ASP A 382 -9.05 28.75 1.30
C ASP A 382 -10.49 28.49 0.84
N MET A 383 -10.84 27.23 0.54
CA MET A 383 -12.21 26.84 0.22
C MET A 383 -13.10 26.88 1.47
N GLY A 384 -12.66 26.29 2.58
CA GLY A 384 -13.38 26.29 3.85
C GLY A 384 -13.74 27.70 4.31
N ALA A 385 -12.78 28.63 4.26
CA ALA A 385 -12.99 30.03 4.61
C ALA A 385 -14.04 30.74 3.73
N ARG A 386 -14.18 30.34 2.45
CA ARG A 386 -15.08 31.01 1.49
C ARG A 386 -16.46 30.40 1.41
N VAL A 387 -16.57 29.07 1.36
CA VAL A 387 -17.82 28.38 0.98
C VAL A 387 -18.43 27.52 2.08
N ALA A 388 -17.68 27.20 3.13
CA ALA A 388 -18.14 26.38 4.24
C ALA A 388 -17.59 26.88 5.59
N PRO A 389 -17.67 28.20 5.88
CA PRO A 389 -17.18 28.71 7.15
C PRO A 389 -17.94 28.02 8.28
N TYR A 390 -17.22 27.59 9.31
CA TYR A 390 -17.75 26.86 10.48
C TYR A 390 -18.29 25.44 10.20
N ARG A 391 -18.08 24.88 9.01
CA ARG A 391 -18.42 23.48 8.68
C ARG A 391 -17.22 22.58 8.41
N MET A 392 -16.13 23.08 7.84
CA MET A 392 -14.86 22.34 7.78
C MET A 392 -14.12 22.57 9.11
N TRP A 393 -14.21 21.58 10.02
CA TRP A 393 -13.66 21.69 11.36
C TRP A 393 -12.15 21.53 11.39
N ASP A 394 -11.66 20.52 10.67
CA ASP A 394 -10.25 20.16 10.68
C ASP A 394 -9.81 19.68 9.29
N ILE A 395 -8.59 20.10 8.92
CA ILE A 395 -7.89 19.67 7.71
C ILE A 395 -6.56 19.09 8.19
N ARG A 396 -6.48 17.77 8.24
CA ARG A 396 -5.39 17.04 8.89
C ARG A 396 -4.80 15.96 7.99
N GLY A 397 -3.71 15.37 8.48
CA GLY A 397 -2.94 14.34 7.78
C GLY A 397 -1.55 14.81 7.40
N ILE A 398 -0.77 13.95 6.74
CA ILE A 398 0.63 14.20 6.34
C ILE A 398 0.81 13.84 4.86
N GLY A 399 1.55 14.67 4.11
CA GLY A 399 1.77 14.47 2.67
C GLY A 399 0.45 14.38 1.89
N ALA A 400 0.37 13.47 0.93
CA ALA A 400 -0.84 13.22 0.15
C ALA A 400 -1.88 12.33 0.87
N MET A 401 -1.77 12.15 2.19
CA MET A 401 -2.78 11.51 3.04
C MET A 401 -3.49 12.58 3.86
N LEU A 402 -4.52 13.20 3.28
CA LEU A 402 -5.27 14.30 3.90
C LEU A 402 -6.74 13.98 4.05
N ALA A 403 -7.34 14.51 5.12
CA ALA A 403 -8.77 14.49 5.34
C ALA A 403 -9.31 15.88 5.67
N VAL A 404 -10.59 16.06 5.36
CA VAL A 404 -11.41 17.18 5.82
C VAL A 404 -12.52 16.60 6.67
N GLU A 405 -12.64 17.08 7.90
CA GLU A 405 -13.75 16.71 8.78
C GLU A 405 -14.84 17.77 8.74
N PHE A 406 -16.06 17.33 8.42
CA PHE A 406 -17.23 18.19 8.40
C PHE A 406 -18.04 18.07 9.68
N VAL A 407 -18.50 19.20 10.20
CA VAL A 407 -19.27 19.30 11.44
C VAL A 407 -20.55 20.10 11.26
N THR A 408 -21.56 19.79 12.07
CA THR A 408 -22.79 20.58 12.18
C THR A 408 -22.61 21.77 13.11
N ASP A 409 -21.66 21.68 14.04
CA ASP A 409 -21.32 22.71 15.01
C ASP A 409 -19.81 22.71 15.26
N PHE A 410 -19.18 23.88 15.18
CA PHE A 410 -17.73 24.02 15.22
C PHE A 410 -17.16 23.92 16.63
N GLU A 411 -17.90 24.40 17.65
CA GLU A 411 -17.43 24.41 19.04
C GLU A 411 -17.45 23.00 19.65
N SER A 412 -18.53 22.25 19.45
CA SER A 412 -18.68 20.87 19.94
C SER A 412 -18.05 19.81 19.03
N ALA A 413 -17.59 20.19 17.83
CA ALA A 413 -17.09 19.28 16.80
C ALA A 413 -18.07 18.12 16.49
N ALA A 414 -19.37 18.40 16.49
CA ALA A 414 -20.40 17.40 16.20
C ALA A 414 -20.37 16.99 14.71
N PRO A 415 -20.27 15.71 14.35
CA PRO A 415 -19.93 15.28 12.99
C PRO A 415 -21.13 15.42 12.05
N ASP A 416 -20.90 15.92 10.83
CA ASP A 416 -21.93 16.04 9.79
C ASP A 416 -21.79 14.94 8.72
N ALA A 417 -22.22 13.73 9.08
CA ALA A 417 -22.20 12.59 8.17
C ALA A 417 -23.10 12.79 6.93
N ALA A 418 -24.20 13.54 7.08
CA ALA A 418 -25.13 13.81 5.99
C ALA A 418 -24.50 14.76 4.96
N PHE A 419 -23.85 15.84 5.42
CA PHE A 419 -23.13 16.76 4.54
C PHE A 419 -21.94 16.09 3.88
N THR A 420 -21.17 15.28 4.61
CA THR A 420 -20.06 14.48 4.04
C THR A 420 -20.56 13.59 2.90
N LYS A 421 -21.71 12.90 3.11
CA LYS A 421 -22.34 12.09 2.06
C LYS A 421 -22.82 12.94 0.87
N SER A 422 -23.37 14.13 1.12
CA SER A 422 -23.80 15.05 0.08
C SER A 422 -22.63 15.51 -0.80
N VAL A 423 -21.52 15.94 -0.19
CA VAL A 423 -20.31 16.38 -0.90
C VAL A 423 -19.75 15.25 -1.77
N THR A 424 -19.62 14.05 -1.22
CA THR A 424 -19.11 12.88 -1.97
C THR A 424 -20.07 12.44 -3.07
N THR A 425 -21.38 12.53 -2.87
CA THR A 425 -22.38 12.22 -3.91
C THR A 425 -22.34 13.24 -5.05
N HIS A 426 -22.15 14.53 -4.74
CA HIS A 426 -22.08 15.59 -5.75
C HIS A 426 -20.81 15.52 -6.61
N ALA A 427 -19.73 14.96 -6.06
CA ALA A 427 -18.47 14.77 -6.78
C ALA A 427 -18.51 13.61 -7.80
N LEU A 428 -19.52 12.73 -7.72
CA LEU A 428 -19.73 11.57 -8.59
C LEU A 428 -20.73 11.90 -9.72
#